data_AF-A0AAD6AGI4-F1
#
_entry.id   AF-A0AAD6AGI4-F1
#
_cell.length_a   1.000
_cell.length_b   1.000
_cell.length_c   1.000
_cell.angle_alpha   90.00
_cell.angle_beta   90.00
_cell.angle_gamma   90.00
#
_symmetry.space_group_name_H-M   'P 1'
#
loop_
_entity.id
_entity.type
_entity.pdbx_description
1 polymer ?
#
loop_
_entity_poly.entity_id
_entity_poly.type
_entity_poly.pdbx_seq_one_letter_code
_entity_poly.pdbx_strand_id
1 'polypeptide(L)'
;MWKTAGNGSHVLVSKIGPYKMYYWDIKQIGPDIELESEVINAYLAVRVKDFNQENPRGQRATFIDTFEMTNIWNNGTSRLKVSC
;
A
#
# COMPACT_ATOMS: atom_id res chain seq x y z
N MET A 1 -20.42 -7.65 17.20
CA MET A 1 -20.55 -6.19 17.15
C MET A 1 -19.53 -5.61 18.12
N TRP A 2 -18.38 -5.12 17.62
CA TRP A 2 -17.34 -4.55 18.49
C TRP A 2 -17.61 -3.05 18.66
N LYS A 3 -17.96 -2.64 19.88
CA LYS A 3 -18.02 -1.23 20.28
C LYS A 3 -16.69 -0.87 20.94
N THR A 4 -15.93 0.02 20.34
CA THR A 4 -14.81 0.71 21.01
C THR A 4 -15.25 2.13 21.35
N ALA A 5 -15.27 2.42 22.65
CA ALA A 5 -15.39 3.77 23.18
C ALA A 5 -14.05 4.50 22.94
N GLY A 6 -14.10 5.67 22.30
CA GLY A 6 -12.94 6.43 21.83
C GLY A 6 -13.00 6.63 20.31
N ASN A 7 -12.52 7.77 19.80
CA ASN A 7 -12.52 8.11 18.37
C ASN A 7 -11.91 6.96 17.54
N GLY A 8 -12.77 6.05 17.05
CA GLY A 8 -12.38 4.75 16.48
C GLY A 8 -11.65 4.81 15.14
N SER A 9 -11.21 6.00 14.73
CA SER A 9 -10.47 6.22 13.49
C SER A 9 -9.06 5.62 13.52
N HIS A 10 -8.36 5.69 14.66
CA HIS A 10 -6.95 5.26 14.78
C HIS A 10 -6.76 3.82 15.27
N VAL A 11 -7.76 2.96 15.12
CA VAL A 11 -7.61 1.53 15.45
C VAL A 11 -6.80 0.86 14.34
N LEU A 12 -5.61 0.36 14.65
CA LEU A 12 -4.81 -0.43 13.70
C LEU A 12 -5.51 -1.76 13.44
N VAL A 13 -5.87 -2.01 12.19
CA VAL A 13 -6.61 -3.21 11.77
C VAL A 13 -5.72 -4.22 11.04
N SER A 14 -4.65 -3.76 10.37
CA SER A 14 -3.68 -4.65 9.74
C SER A 14 -2.32 -3.97 9.54
N LYS A 15 -1.28 -4.78 9.32
CA LYS A 15 0.05 -4.33 8.92
C LYS A 15 0.55 -5.20 7.76
N ILE A 16 0.87 -4.57 6.64
CA ILE A 16 1.35 -5.21 5.41
C ILE A 16 2.72 -4.61 5.09
N GLY A 17 3.79 -5.33 5.40
CA GLY A 17 5.15 -4.82 5.24
C GLY A 17 5.34 -3.50 6.03
N PRO A 18 5.73 -2.39 5.37
CA PRO A 18 5.85 -1.08 6.02
C PRO A 18 4.50 -0.35 6.19
N TYR A 19 3.43 -0.79 5.51
CA TYR A 19 2.14 -0.10 5.48
C TYR A 19 1.26 -0.52 6.65
N LYS A 20 0.72 0.47 7.37
CA LYS A 20 -0.22 0.28 8.48
C LYS A 20 -1.61 0.64 7.99
N MET A 21 -2.53 -0.30 8.13
CA MET A 21 -3.94 -0.11 7.81
C MET A 21 -4.68 0.13 9.11
N TYR A 22 -5.40 1.23 9.18
CA TYR A 22 -6.25 1.60 10.30
C TYR A 22 -7.73 1.55 9.88
N TYR A 23 -8.62 1.58 10.86
CA TYR A 23 -10.05 1.45 10.63
C TYR A 23 -10.61 2.57 9.73
N TRP A 24 -10.10 3.79 9.86
CA TRP A 24 -10.47 4.90 8.97
C TRP A 24 -10.09 4.64 7.50
N ASP A 25 -8.94 4.04 7.22
CA ASP A 25 -8.53 3.67 5.84
C ASP A 25 -9.53 2.70 5.20
N ILE A 26 -10.01 1.73 5.99
CA ILE A 26 -11.04 0.77 5.55
C ILE A 26 -12.39 1.43 5.40
N LYS A 27 -12.76 2.38 6.28
CA LYS A 27 -14.05 3.06 6.21
C LYS A 27 -14.22 3.85 4.90
N GLN A 28 -13.11 4.22 4.25
CA GLN A 28 -13.08 4.96 3.00
C GLN A 28 -13.13 4.08 1.73
N ILE A 29 -13.34 2.76 1.82
CA ILE A 29 -13.38 1.86 0.64
C ILE A 29 -14.76 1.76 -0.05
N GLY A 30 -15.54 2.84 -0.03
CA GLY A 30 -16.90 2.87 -0.60
C GLY A 30 -16.93 3.24 -2.09
N PRO A 31 -18.06 2.99 -2.79
CA PRO A 31 -18.28 3.56 -4.11
C PRO A 31 -18.18 5.09 -4.05
N ASP A 32 -17.56 5.67 -5.07
CA ASP A 32 -17.34 7.12 -5.23
C ASP A 32 -16.47 7.78 -4.14
N ILE A 33 -15.71 6.99 -3.38
CA ILE A 33 -14.73 7.48 -2.39
C ILE A 33 -13.32 7.28 -2.95
N GLU A 34 -12.49 8.32 -2.84
CA GLU A 34 -11.09 8.26 -3.24
C GLU A 34 -10.29 7.37 -2.28
N LEU A 35 -9.47 6.50 -2.84
CA LEU A 35 -8.64 5.59 -2.04
C LEU A 35 -7.37 6.32 -1.58
N GLU A 36 -7.08 6.22 -0.29
CA GLU A 36 -5.86 6.74 0.29
C GLU A 36 -4.62 6.00 -0.25
N SER A 37 -3.50 6.73 -0.34
CA SER A 37 -2.22 6.20 -0.83
C SER A 37 -1.76 4.94 -0.11
N GLU A 38 -1.99 4.86 1.19
CA GLU A 38 -1.64 3.75 2.07
C GLU A 38 -2.36 2.47 1.64
N VAL A 39 -3.64 2.57 1.26
CA VAL A 39 -4.45 1.44 0.80
C VAL A 39 -3.92 0.93 -0.54
N ILE A 40 -3.63 1.85 -1.47
CA ILE A 40 -3.09 1.53 -2.80
C ILE A 40 -1.73 0.84 -2.67
N ASN A 41 -0.81 1.42 -1.90
CA ASN A 41 0.54 0.90 -1.72
C ASN A 41 0.54 -0.47 -1.01
N ALA A 42 -0.31 -0.64 0.01
CA ALA A 42 -0.47 -1.92 0.68
C ALA A 42 -1.00 -3.01 -0.28
N TYR A 43 -1.97 -2.67 -1.13
CA TYR A 43 -2.50 -3.58 -2.14
C TYR A 43 -1.42 -4.00 -3.15
N LEU A 44 -0.68 -3.05 -3.72
CA LEU A 44 0.40 -3.35 -4.67
C LEU A 44 1.49 -4.23 -4.06
N ALA A 45 1.84 -3.99 -2.79
CA ALA A 45 2.81 -4.82 -2.07
C ALA A 45 2.36 -6.28 -1.94
N VAL A 46 1.08 -6.53 -1.66
CA VAL A 46 0.52 -7.89 -1.64
C VAL A 46 0.55 -8.49 -3.04
N ARG A 47 0.08 -7.78 -4.07
CA ARG A 47 0.03 -8.33 -5.43
C ARG A 47 1.41 -8.65 -6.00
N VAL A 48 2.41 -7.81 -5.76
CA VAL A 48 3.80 -8.09 -6.16
C VAL A 48 4.35 -9.29 -5.41
N LYS A 49 4.05 -9.42 -4.11
CA LYS A 49 4.45 -10.59 -3.32
C LYS A 49 3.84 -11.87 -3.89
N ASP A 50 2.54 -11.88 -4.15
CA ASP A 50 1.83 -13.04 -4.69
C ASP A 50 2.40 -13.43 -6.06
N PHE A 51 2.53 -12.46 -6.98
CA PHE A 51 3.13 -12.69 -8.29
C PHE A 51 4.53 -13.31 -8.19
N ASN A 52 5.36 -12.79 -7.29
CA ASN A 52 6.72 -13.26 -7.07
C ASN A 52 6.78 -14.64 -6.40
N GLN A 53 5.74 -15.05 -5.67
CA GLN A 53 5.63 -16.40 -5.10
C GLN A 53 5.15 -17.40 -6.15
N GLU A 54 4.23 -17.00 -7.03
CA GLU A 54 3.74 -17.80 -8.15
C GLU A 54 4.79 -18.00 -9.24
N ASN A 55 5.76 -17.09 -9.36
CA ASN A 55 6.81 -17.10 -10.39
C ASN A 55 8.23 -17.21 -9.79
N PRO A 56 8.58 -18.29 -9.08
CA PRO A 56 9.83 -18.38 -8.31
C PRO A 56 11.10 -18.43 -9.17
N ARG A 57 10.99 -18.85 -10.44
CA ARG A 57 12.11 -18.92 -11.40
C ARG A 57 11.94 -17.98 -12.60
N GLY A 58 10.92 -17.12 -12.56
CA GLY A 58 10.57 -16.19 -13.63
C GLY A 58 11.08 -14.77 -13.39
N GLN A 59 10.60 -13.84 -14.21
CA GLN A 59 10.82 -12.41 -13.98
C GLN A 59 10.24 -12.00 -12.63
N ARG A 60 10.97 -11.16 -11.92
CA ARG A 60 10.56 -10.62 -10.63
C ARG A 60 9.85 -9.29 -10.85
N ALA A 61 8.71 -9.10 -10.19
CA ALA A 61 8.05 -7.82 -10.13
C ALA A 61 8.58 -6.98 -8.97
N THR A 62 8.65 -5.67 -9.19
CA THR A 62 8.78 -4.64 -8.15
C THR A 62 7.68 -3.61 -8.38
N PHE A 63 7.26 -2.90 -7.33
CA PHE A 63 6.37 -1.75 -7.48
C PHE A 63 7.07 -0.48 -6.99
N ILE A 64 6.58 0.65 -7.52
CA ILE A 64 6.97 1.99 -7.10
C ILE A 64 5.78 2.51 -6.29
N ASP A 65 6.02 2.95 -5.06
CA ASP A 65 4.94 3.51 -4.25
C ASP A 65 4.49 4.89 -4.78
N THR A 66 3.30 5.31 -4.35
CA THR A 66 2.65 6.55 -4.83
C THR A 66 3.49 7.80 -4.57
N PHE A 67 4.24 7.86 -3.46
CA PHE A 67 5.06 9.01 -3.10
C PHE A 67 6.31 9.08 -3.97
N GLU A 68 6.97 7.94 -4.20
CA GLU A 68 8.13 7.84 -5.06
C GLU A 68 7.77 8.14 -6.53
N MET A 69 6.62 7.67 -7.00
CA MET A 69 6.13 8.01 -8.35
C MET A 69 5.86 9.51 -8.48
N THR A 70 5.27 10.13 -7.47
CA THR A 70 5.05 11.59 -7.43
C THR A 70 6.38 12.35 -7.44
N ASN A 71 7.38 11.86 -6.70
CA ASN A 71 8.72 12.44 -6.69
C ASN A 71 9.37 12.37 -8.07
N ILE A 72 9.32 11.21 -8.73
CA ILE A 72 9.83 11.01 -10.10
C ILE A 72 9.13 11.95 -11.09
N TRP A 73 7.81 12.05 -11.02
CA TRP A 73 7.02 12.94 -11.88
C TRP A 73 7.46 14.41 -11.76
N ASN A 74 7.82 14.83 -10.55
CA ASN A 74 8.31 16.18 -10.26
C ASN A 74 9.82 16.36 -10.53
N ASN A 75 10.45 15.46 -11.30
CA ASN A 75 11.89 15.44 -11.59
C ASN A 75 12.78 15.38 -10.35
N GLY A 76 12.27 14.82 -9.25
CA GLY A 76 13.05 14.58 -8.06
C GLY A 76 14.02 13.41 -8.24
N THR A 77 15.10 13.40 -7.46
CA THR A 77 16.05 12.29 -7.46
C THR A 77 15.39 11.05 -6.87
N SER A 78 15.23 10.01 -7.70
CA SER A 78 14.66 8.74 -7.26
C SER A 78 15.62 7.98 -6.34
N ARG A 79 15.07 7.34 -5.31
CA ARG A 79 15.81 6.42 -4.42
C ARG A 79 15.63 4.96 -4.81
N LEU A 80 14.92 4.69 -5.90
CA LEU A 80 14.69 3.33 -6.38
C LEU A 80 16.02 2.68 -6.77
N LYS A 81 16.35 1.58 -6.11
CA LYS A 81 17.39 0.66 -6.57
C LYS A 81 16.75 -0.38 -7.45
N VAL A 82 16.84 -0.20 -8.77
CA VAL A 82 16.51 -1.26 -9.72
C VAL A 82 17.70 -2.22 -9.74
N SER A 83 17.59 -3.34 -9.03
CA SER A 83 18.54 -4.44 -9.16
C SER A 83 18.12 -5.31 -10.33
N CYS A 84 18.91 -5.25 -11.41
CA CYS A 84 18.83 -6.13 -12.57
C CYS A 84 19.20 -7.57 -12.21
#